data_AF-A0A9Y4NAI2-F1
#
_entry.id   AF-A0A9Y4NAI2-F1
#
_cell.length_a   1.000
_cell.length_b   1.000
_cell.length_c   1.000
_cell.angle_alpha   90.00
_cell.angle_beta   90.00
_cell.angle_gamma   90.00
#
_symmetry.space_group_name_H-M   'P 1'
#
loop_
_entity.id
_entity.type
_entity.pdbx_description
1 polymer ?
#
loop_
_entity_poly.entity_id
_entity_poly.type
_entity_poly.pdbx_seq_one_letter_code
_entity_poly.pdbx_strand_id
1 'polypeptide(L)'
;MDLCWPEVSHPLTSSLKMRTAGLLFVVALCALNVTSSLKICAFNVQSFGESKANNKKVMGILLKILSRCDLCLIQEVRDSKGEVIEALVKDLNGFDKYNSYSYVESERLGRKTYKEQYVYIYRNNVLQVKELYQYPKLEGDGTNETDVFSREPFIVRFHSPTTLVKDFVLIGQHTSPKTAMKEMDELYTVFKGIYKKWKIDNVMILGDLNAGCGYVTIKGWKAVRLRSDPSFRWLIGDDQDTTVRQKTHCAYDRIIVHGREITSGVVSGSAQPFNFRESFHLTEAEALEVSDHFPVEVDLKPNHRYLLRHEL
;
A
#
# COMPACT_ATOMS: atom_id res chain seq x y z
N MET A 1 -20.53 -10.75 88.56
CA MET A 1 -19.37 -10.94 87.69
C MET A 1 -19.93 -11.32 86.34
N ASP A 2 -20.05 -10.32 85.47
CA ASP A 2 -20.59 -10.44 84.12
C ASP A 2 -19.60 -11.18 83.21
N LEU A 3 -20.11 -12.11 82.41
CA LEU A 3 -19.38 -12.69 81.28
C LEU A 3 -20.23 -12.59 80.02
N CYS A 4 -19.74 -11.74 79.12
CA CYS A 4 -20.13 -11.55 77.73
C CYS A 4 -20.00 -12.82 76.88
N TRP A 5 -20.89 -12.97 75.89
CA TRP A 5 -20.60 -13.58 74.59
C TRP A 5 -21.25 -12.73 73.48
N PRO A 6 -20.56 -12.46 72.34
CA PRO A 6 -21.06 -11.57 71.30
C PRO A 6 -21.77 -12.31 70.15
N GLU A 7 -22.77 -11.65 69.56
CA GLU A 7 -23.37 -12.00 68.26
C GLU A 7 -22.37 -11.79 67.11
N VAL A 8 -22.27 -12.79 66.24
CA VAL A 8 -21.54 -12.74 64.98
C VAL A 8 -22.44 -12.16 63.90
N SER A 9 -22.03 -11.06 63.26
CA SER A 9 -22.60 -10.60 61.99
C SER A 9 -21.54 -10.66 60.89
N HIS A 10 -21.86 -11.42 59.82
CA HIS A 10 -21.02 -11.56 58.63
C HIS A 10 -21.34 -10.45 57.60
N PRO A 11 -20.35 -9.79 56.97
CA PRO A 11 -20.59 -8.96 55.80
C PRO A 11 -20.44 -9.76 54.50
N LEU A 12 -21.57 -10.07 53.85
CA LEU A 12 -21.66 -10.82 52.59
C LEU A 12 -21.71 -9.93 51.32
N THR A 13 -21.30 -8.65 51.43
CA THR A 13 -21.62 -7.64 50.39
C THR A 13 -20.43 -7.07 49.61
N SER A 14 -19.18 -7.41 49.94
CA SER A 14 -18.00 -6.83 49.26
C SER A 14 -17.52 -7.63 48.03
N SER A 15 -17.72 -8.94 48.01
CA SER A 15 -17.14 -9.83 46.97
C SER A 15 -17.87 -9.75 45.62
N LEU A 16 -19.19 -9.51 45.63
CA LEU A 16 -20.00 -9.48 44.40
C LEU A 16 -19.77 -8.21 43.58
N LYS A 17 -19.55 -7.05 44.23
CA LYS A 17 -19.25 -5.76 43.58
C LYS A 17 -17.88 -5.74 42.90
N MET A 18 -16.89 -6.44 43.46
CA MET A 18 -15.55 -6.56 42.87
C MET A 18 -15.55 -7.43 41.62
N ARG A 19 -16.35 -8.50 41.59
CA ARG A 19 -16.45 -9.41 40.44
C ARG A 19 -17.15 -8.77 39.25
N THR A 20 -18.20 -7.97 39.48
CA THR A 20 -18.88 -7.22 38.40
C THR A 20 -18.04 -6.06 37.86
N ALA A 21 -17.29 -5.35 38.73
CA ALA A 21 -16.34 -4.32 38.30
C ALA A 21 -15.18 -4.91 37.48
N GLY A 22 -14.63 -6.06 37.90
CA GLY A 22 -13.59 -6.77 37.15
C GLY A 22 -14.08 -7.31 35.80
N LEU A 23 -15.31 -7.82 35.73
CA LEU A 23 -15.91 -8.30 34.48
C LEU A 23 -16.21 -7.15 33.51
N LEU A 24 -16.69 -6.01 34.00
CA LEU A 24 -16.87 -4.80 33.18
C LEU A 24 -15.53 -4.23 32.69
N PHE A 25 -14.46 -4.33 33.49
CA PHE A 25 -13.12 -3.91 33.09
C PHE A 25 -12.52 -4.84 32.03
N VAL A 26 -12.73 -6.15 32.13
CA VAL A 26 -12.31 -7.14 31.11
C VAL A 26 -13.12 -6.97 29.82
N VAL A 27 -14.44 -6.73 29.90
CA VAL A 27 -15.27 -6.42 28.72
C VAL A 27 -14.86 -5.08 28.09
N ALA A 28 -14.52 -4.07 28.89
CA ALA A 28 -13.99 -2.79 28.39
C ALA A 28 -12.59 -2.92 27.76
N LEU A 29 -11.73 -3.82 28.28
CA LEU A 29 -10.45 -4.17 27.66
C LEU A 29 -10.62 -5.00 26.38
N CYS A 30 -11.65 -5.85 26.30
CA CYS A 30 -12.02 -6.56 25.08
C CYS A 30 -12.75 -5.67 24.06
N ALA A 31 -13.35 -4.56 24.52
CA ALA A 31 -13.96 -3.51 23.71
C ALA A 31 -12.98 -2.35 23.42
N LEU A 32 -11.66 -2.57 23.60
CA LEU A 32 -10.68 -1.80 22.84
C LEU A 32 -10.89 -2.20 21.38
N ASN A 33 -11.76 -1.46 20.69
CA ASN A 33 -11.97 -1.58 19.27
C ASN A 33 -10.57 -1.61 18.64
N VAL A 34 -10.25 -2.74 18.01
CA VAL A 34 -9.07 -2.86 17.16
C VAL A 34 -9.35 -1.95 15.98
N THR A 35 -9.06 -0.67 16.15
CA THR A 35 -9.17 0.31 15.09
C THR A 35 -8.09 -0.07 14.07
N SER A 36 -8.52 -0.68 12.97
CA SER A 36 -7.57 -1.16 11.95
C SER A 36 -6.91 0.03 11.29
N SER A 37 -5.58 0.00 11.20
CA SER A 37 -4.84 0.87 10.30
C SER A 37 -5.26 0.66 8.85
N LEU A 38 -5.05 1.67 8.01
CA LEU A 38 -5.26 1.57 6.56
C LEU A 38 -3.98 1.04 5.90
N LYS A 39 -4.03 -0.18 5.34
CA LYS A 39 -2.89 -0.80 4.66
C LYS A 39 -2.84 -0.39 3.19
N ILE A 40 -1.73 0.21 2.79
CA ILE A 40 -1.42 0.61 1.42
C ILE A 40 -0.31 -0.30 0.88
N CYS A 41 -0.51 -0.84 -0.31
CA CYS A 41 0.42 -1.75 -0.97
C CYS A 41 0.78 -1.25 -2.38
N ALA A 42 1.96 -1.62 -2.87
CA ALA A 42 2.30 -1.61 -4.28
C ALA A 42 2.87 -2.98 -4.69
N PHE A 43 2.40 -3.51 -5.81
CA PHE A 43 2.75 -4.84 -6.27
C PHE A 43 2.95 -4.86 -7.79
N ASN A 44 4.20 -5.08 -8.23
CA ASN A 44 4.47 -5.51 -9.59
C ASN A 44 4.02 -6.98 -9.72
N VAL A 45 2.96 -7.24 -10.51
CA VAL A 45 2.48 -8.59 -10.81
C VAL A 45 2.97 -8.93 -12.21
N GLN A 46 4.13 -9.57 -12.28
CA GLN A 46 4.86 -9.81 -13.53
C GLN A 46 3.94 -10.23 -14.68
N SER A 47 3.89 -9.40 -15.72
CA SER A 47 3.07 -9.61 -16.93
C SER A 47 1.62 -10.04 -16.64
N PHE A 48 0.92 -9.33 -15.76
CA PHE A 48 -0.48 -9.62 -15.42
C PHE A 48 -1.43 -9.35 -16.59
N GLY A 49 -1.89 -10.41 -17.24
CA GLY A 49 -2.88 -10.35 -18.32
C GLY A 49 -3.66 -11.66 -18.43
N GLU A 50 -4.36 -11.88 -19.55
CA GLU A 50 -5.29 -13.00 -19.74
C GLU A 50 -4.72 -14.37 -19.35
N SER A 51 -3.48 -14.67 -19.74
CA SER A 51 -2.83 -15.96 -19.41
C SER A 51 -2.73 -16.18 -17.90
N LYS A 52 -2.29 -15.16 -17.15
CA LYS A 52 -2.15 -15.23 -15.69
C LYS A 52 -3.52 -15.24 -15.01
N ALA A 53 -4.46 -14.44 -15.51
CA ALA A 53 -5.83 -14.38 -15.00
C ALA A 53 -6.59 -15.72 -15.15
N ASN A 54 -6.27 -16.50 -16.19
CA ASN A 54 -6.87 -17.83 -16.38
C ASN A 54 -6.23 -18.94 -15.52
N ASN A 55 -5.12 -18.66 -14.83
CA ASN A 55 -4.49 -19.61 -13.91
C ASN A 55 -5.15 -19.52 -12.53
N LYS A 56 -6.06 -20.46 -12.23
CA LYS A 56 -6.82 -20.49 -10.96
C LYS A 56 -5.94 -20.55 -9.72
N LYS A 57 -4.79 -21.23 -9.77
CA LYS A 57 -3.87 -21.32 -8.63
C LYS A 57 -3.23 -19.97 -8.35
N VAL A 58 -2.72 -19.31 -9.39
CA VAL A 58 -2.14 -17.97 -9.30
C VAL A 58 -3.18 -16.96 -8.83
N MET A 59 -4.38 -16.97 -9.40
CA MET A 59 -5.47 -16.09 -8.98
C MET A 59 -5.86 -16.33 -7.52
N GLY A 60 -5.95 -17.58 -7.07
CA GLY A 60 -6.23 -17.88 -5.66
C GLY A 60 -5.18 -17.32 -4.68
N ILE A 61 -3.91 -17.24 -5.08
CA ILE A 61 -2.86 -16.60 -4.29
C ILE A 61 -2.97 -15.07 -4.40
N LEU A 62 -3.17 -14.54 -5.61
CA LEU A 62 -3.29 -13.10 -5.85
C LEU A 62 -4.46 -12.50 -5.06
N LEU A 63 -5.62 -13.17 -5.00
CA LEU A 63 -6.76 -12.75 -4.20
C LEU A 63 -6.41 -12.67 -2.70
N LYS A 64 -5.67 -13.66 -2.17
CA LYS A 64 -5.18 -13.63 -0.77
C LYS A 64 -4.19 -12.50 -0.50
N ILE A 65 -3.37 -12.14 -1.49
CA ILE A 65 -2.44 -11.00 -1.38
C ILE A 65 -3.24 -9.70 -1.35
N LEU A 66 -4.10 -9.48 -2.36
CA LEU A 66 -4.84 -8.24 -2.53
C LEU A 66 -5.84 -8.00 -1.40
N SER A 67 -6.48 -9.05 -0.87
CA SER A 67 -7.45 -8.90 0.23
C SER A 67 -6.81 -8.45 1.55
N ARG A 68 -5.47 -8.44 1.67
CA ARG A 68 -4.76 -7.87 2.82
C ARG A 68 -4.73 -6.34 2.78
N CYS A 69 -4.78 -5.75 1.59
CA CYS A 69 -4.59 -4.33 1.37
C CYS A 69 -5.94 -3.62 1.35
N ASP A 70 -6.02 -2.45 2.00
CA ASP A 70 -7.16 -1.56 1.83
C ASP A 70 -7.04 -0.77 0.52
N LEU A 71 -5.81 -0.55 0.06
CA LEU A 71 -5.47 0.02 -1.23
C LEU A 71 -4.21 -0.66 -1.78
N CYS A 72 -4.25 -1.13 -3.03
CA CYS A 72 -3.12 -1.72 -3.70
C CYS A 72 -2.93 -1.11 -5.08
N LEU A 73 -1.74 -0.58 -5.36
CA LEU A 73 -1.27 -0.33 -6.72
C LEU A 73 -0.80 -1.65 -7.34
N ILE A 74 -1.36 -2.04 -8.47
CA ILE A 74 -0.91 -3.16 -9.30
C ILE A 74 -0.21 -2.59 -10.53
N GLN A 75 0.94 -3.17 -10.88
CA GLN A 75 1.78 -2.79 -12.02
C GLN A 75 1.99 -3.99 -12.95
N GLU A 76 2.53 -3.73 -14.14
CA GLU A 76 2.65 -4.70 -15.23
C GLU A 76 1.32 -5.29 -15.72
N VAL A 77 0.22 -4.55 -15.55
CA VAL A 77 -1.07 -4.94 -16.11
C VAL A 77 -1.05 -4.82 -17.63
N ARG A 78 -1.35 -5.90 -18.34
CA ARG A 78 -1.37 -6.02 -19.80
C ARG A 78 -2.75 -6.46 -20.25
N ASP A 79 -3.71 -5.54 -20.14
CA ASP A 79 -5.12 -5.81 -20.42
C ASP A 79 -5.60 -5.00 -21.64
N SER A 80 -5.35 -5.51 -22.84
CA SER A 80 -5.76 -4.82 -24.07
C SER A 80 -7.28 -4.83 -24.31
N LYS A 81 -8.02 -5.74 -23.66
CA LYS A 81 -9.47 -5.87 -23.83
C LYS A 81 -10.26 -5.16 -22.73
N GLY A 82 -9.62 -4.86 -21.60
CA GLY A 82 -10.26 -4.23 -20.44
C GLY A 82 -11.10 -5.20 -19.59
N GLU A 83 -10.92 -6.51 -19.77
CA GLU A 83 -11.75 -7.54 -19.14
C GLU A 83 -11.05 -8.18 -17.92
N VAL A 84 -9.72 -8.13 -17.87
CA VAL A 84 -8.92 -8.81 -16.84
C VAL A 84 -9.08 -8.14 -15.49
N ILE A 85 -9.06 -6.80 -15.45
CA ILE A 85 -9.18 -6.06 -14.19
C ILE A 85 -10.60 -6.11 -13.64
N GLU A 86 -11.61 -6.00 -14.51
CA GLU A 86 -13.01 -6.17 -14.10
C GLU A 86 -13.23 -7.56 -13.48
N ALA A 87 -12.73 -8.62 -14.14
CA ALA A 87 -12.82 -9.98 -13.62
C ALA A 87 -12.09 -10.15 -12.28
N LEU A 88 -10.86 -9.62 -12.15
CA LEU A 88 -10.09 -9.67 -10.90
C LEU A 88 -10.85 -9.01 -9.74
N VAL A 89 -11.41 -7.82 -9.94
CA VAL A 89 -12.13 -7.08 -8.89
C VAL A 89 -13.45 -7.77 -8.55
N LYS A 90 -14.13 -8.36 -9.54
CA LYS A 90 -15.31 -9.20 -9.30
C LYS A 90 -14.97 -10.43 -8.45
N ASP A 91 -13.88 -11.12 -8.76
CA ASP A 91 -13.42 -12.27 -7.98
C ASP A 91 -12.99 -11.86 -6.57
N LEU A 92 -12.35 -10.71 -6.40
CA LEU A 92 -11.97 -10.17 -5.09
C LEU A 92 -13.18 -9.84 -4.22
N ASN A 93 -14.20 -9.20 -4.80
CA ASN A 93 -15.50 -8.99 -4.14
C ASN A 93 -16.24 -10.29 -3.84
N GLY A 94 -16.02 -11.33 -4.64
CA GLY A 94 -16.50 -12.68 -4.37
C GLY A 94 -15.75 -13.37 -3.22
N PHE A 95 -14.45 -13.12 -3.10
CA PHE A 95 -13.52 -13.76 -2.16
C PHE A 95 -13.62 -13.16 -0.75
N ASP A 96 -13.58 -11.83 -0.64
CA ASP A 96 -13.68 -11.12 0.64
C ASP A 96 -15.12 -10.61 0.85
N LYS A 97 -15.87 -11.31 1.70
CA LYS A 97 -17.29 -11.00 1.95
C LYS A 97 -17.53 -9.78 2.83
N TYR A 98 -16.49 -9.24 3.46
CA TYR A 98 -16.62 -8.17 4.44
C TYR A 98 -16.32 -6.80 3.85
N ASN A 99 -15.62 -6.74 2.72
CA ASN A 99 -15.25 -5.50 2.07
C ASN A 99 -15.75 -5.47 0.64
N SER A 100 -15.96 -4.27 0.13
CA SER A 100 -16.26 -4.03 -1.28
C SER A 100 -15.10 -3.28 -1.91
N TYR A 101 -14.61 -3.81 -3.02
CA TYR A 101 -13.48 -3.29 -3.76
C TYR A 101 -13.96 -2.59 -5.03
N SER A 102 -13.32 -1.49 -5.34
CA SER A 102 -13.45 -0.73 -6.59
C SER A 102 -12.05 -0.47 -7.13
N TYR A 103 -11.97 0.00 -8.37
CA TYR A 103 -10.67 0.28 -8.99
C TYR A 103 -10.70 1.53 -9.85
N VAL A 104 -9.51 2.06 -10.11
CA VAL A 104 -9.23 3.04 -11.14
C VAL A 104 -7.96 2.61 -11.87
N GLU A 105 -7.92 2.81 -13.18
CA GLU A 105 -6.81 2.36 -14.02
C GLU A 105 -6.31 3.49 -14.93
N SER A 106 -5.03 3.41 -15.28
CA SER A 106 -4.40 4.32 -16.23
C SER A 106 -4.73 3.93 -17.68
N GLU A 107 -4.34 4.82 -18.60
CA GLU A 107 -4.17 4.45 -20.00
C GLU A 107 -3.12 3.34 -20.17
N ARG A 108 -3.02 2.78 -21.38
CA ARG A 108 -1.98 1.82 -21.76
C ARG A 108 -0.68 2.55 -22.11
N LEU A 109 0.29 2.50 -21.20
CA LEU A 109 1.53 3.29 -21.22
C LEU A 109 2.72 2.45 -21.70
N GLY A 110 3.69 3.09 -22.37
CA GLY A 110 4.87 2.42 -22.92
C GLY A 110 5.36 3.08 -24.21
N ARG A 111 6.66 3.05 -24.49
CA ARG A 111 7.24 3.69 -25.69
C ARG A 111 7.00 2.94 -27.00
N LYS A 112 6.75 1.63 -26.93
CA LYS A 112 6.63 0.75 -28.11
C LYS A 112 5.32 -0.04 -28.06
N THR A 113 5.27 -1.17 -28.76
CA THR A 113 4.13 -2.10 -28.79
C THR A 113 3.86 -2.76 -27.44
N TYR A 114 4.90 -2.94 -26.63
CA TYR A 114 4.77 -3.39 -25.26
C TYR A 114 4.23 -2.24 -24.40
N LYS A 115 3.03 -2.44 -23.85
CA LYS A 115 2.28 -1.46 -23.07
C LYS A 115 1.77 -2.11 -21.78
N GLU A 116 1.81 -1.33 -20.70
CA GLU A 116 1.33 -1.70 -19.37
C GLU A 116 0.33 -0.66 -18.84
N GLN A 117 -0.41 -1.02 -17.81
CA GLN A 117 -1.30 -0.14 -17.06
C GLN A 117 -0.94 -0.16 -15.57
N TYR A 118 -1.25 0.95 -14.90
CA TYR A 118 -1.34 1.04 -13.46
C TYR A 118 -2.79 0.87 -13.03
N VAL A 119 -3.02 0.07 -12.01
CA VAL A 119 -4.37 -0.14 -11.45
C VAL A 119 -4.33 0.05 -9.96
N TYR A 120 -5.10 0.98 -9.43
CA TYR A 120 -5.35 1.06 -8.00
C TYR A 120 -6.65 0.33 -7.68
N ILE A 121 -6.55 -0.77 -6.91
CA ILE A 121 -7.69 -1.46 -6.32
C ILE A 121 -7.81 -1.01 -4.87
N TYR A 122 -9.00 -0.60 -4.44
CA TYR A 122 -9.22 -0.06 -3.10
C TYR A 122 -10.58 -0.44 -2.53
N ARG A 123 -10.66 -0.47 -1.20
CA ARG A 123 -11.89 -0.70 -0.44
C ARG A 123 -12.74 0.57 -0.37
N ASN A 124 -13.93 0.52 -0.98
CA ASN A 124 -14.81 1.69 -1.11
C ASN A 124 -15.47 2.13 0.21
N ASN A 125 -15.47 1.27 1.23
CA ASN A 125 -15.97 1.56 2.57
C ASN A 125 -15.00 2.42 3.41
N VAL A 126 -13.70 2.46 3.06
CA VAL A 126 -12.67 3.22 3.81
C VAL A 126 -11.94 4.26 2.98
N LEU A 127 -12.14 4.26 1.66
CA LEU A 127 -11.46 5.15 0.71
C LEU A 127 -12.41 5.70 -0.35
N GLN A 128 -12.19 6.96 -0.69
CA GLN A 128 -12.87 7.64 -1.79
C GLN A 128 -11.83 8.24 -2.73
N VAL A 129 -11.96 7.97 -4.03
CA VAL A 129 -11.21 8.68 -5.06
C VAL A 129 -11.79 10.09 -5.20
N LYS A 130 -10.94 11.10 -5.02
CA LYS A 130 -11.33 12.51 -5.21
C LYS A 130 -11.04 12.98 -6.62
N GLU A 131 -9.83 12.70 -7.10
CA GLU A 131 -9.35 13.13 -8.41
C GLU A 131 -8.34 12.13 -8.97
N LEU A 132 -8.31 12.01 -10.29
CA LEU A 132 -7.36 11.22 -11.06
C LEU A 132 -6.53 12.15 -11.94
N TYR A 133 -5.25 11.82 -12.12
CA TYR A 133 -4.37 12.54 -13.02
C TYR A 133 -3.32 11.60 -13.61
N GLN A 134 -3.39 11.40 -14.92
CA GLN A 134 -2.32 10.77 -15.68
C GLN A 134 -1.27 11.84 -16.02
N TYR A 135 -0.02 11.63 -15.62
CA TYR A 135 1.05 12.55 -16.03
C TYR A 135 1.15 12.52 -17.56
N PRO A 136 1.17 13.70 -18.23
CA PRO A 136 1.09 13.74 -19.68
C PRO A 136 2.38 13.25 -20.30
N LYS A 137 2.25 12.53 -21.41
CA LYS A 137 3.36 12.30 -22.32
C LYS A 137 3.72 13.60 -23.01
N LEU A 138 4.99 13.98 -22.98
CA LEU A 138 5.45 15.12 -23.76
C LEU A 138 5.56 14.70 -25.23
N GLU A 139 4.94 15.47 -26.12
CA GLU A 139 5.02 15.22 -27.56
C GLU A 139 6.45 15.47 -28.06
N GLY A 140 7.07 14.43 -28.59
CA GLY A 140 8.39 14.45 -29.23
C GLY A 140 8.62 13.15 -30.00
N ASP A 141 9.40 13.21 -31.08
CA ASP A 141 9.70 12.09 -31.99
C ASP A 141 10.59 10.98 -31.38
N GLY A 142 10.71 10.94 -30.04
CA GLY A 142 11.57 10.02 -29.31
C GLY A 142 13.05 10.44 -29.26
N THR A 143 13.43 11.58 -29.84
CA THR A 143 14.80 12.13 -29.75
C THR A 143 14.94 13.28 -28.76
N ASN A 144 13.83 13.88 -28.31
CA ASN A 144 13.85 14.94 -27.31
C ASN A 144 14.19 14.38 -25.91
N GLU A 145 15.19 14.98 -25.27
CA GLU A 145 15.62 14.69 -23.89
C GLU A 145 14.53 14.92 -22.82
N THR A 146 13.35 15.42 -23.22
CA THR A 146 12.24 15.78 -22.35
C THR A 146 11.26 14.63 -22.07
N ASP A 147 11.13 13.64 -22.95
CA ASP A 147 10.34 12.43 -22.69
C ASP A 147 11.17 11.47 -21.82
N VAL A 148 11.06 11.59 -20.50
CA VAL A 148 11.88 10.83 -19.52
C VAL A 148 11.25 9.47 -19.17
N PHE A 149 9.93 9.42 -18.99
CA PHE A 149 9.27 8.23 -18.48
C PHE A 149 9.09 7.17 -19.56
N SER A 150 9.25 5.90 -19.21
CA SER A 150 8.84 4.81 -20.10
C SER A 150 7.35 4.54 -20.01
N ARG A 151 6.79 4.77 -18.81
CA ARG A 151 5.37 4.77 -18.47
C ARG A 151 5.14 5.96 -17.54
N GLU A 152 4.31 6.88 -17.98
CA GLU A 152 4.05 8.14 -17.30
C GLU A 152 3.30 7.89 -15.97
N PRO A 153 3.67 8.54 -14.84
CA PRO A 153 3.07 8.26 -13.54
C PRO A 153 1.54 8.37 -13.52
N PHE A 154 0.88 7.42 -12.85
CA PHE A 154 -0.57 7.46 -12.61
C PHE A 154 -0.87 7.89 -11.18
N ILE A 155 -1.58 9.01 -11.05
CA ILE A 155 -1.67 9.78 -9.82
C ILE A 155 -3.11 9.88 -9.37
N VAL A 156 -3.36 9.51 -8.12
CA VAL A 156 -4.71 9.49 -7.55
C VAL A 156 -4.72 10.19 -6.20
N ARG A 157 -5.66 11.10 -6.02
CA ARG A 157 -5.95 11.75 -4.75
C ARG A 157 -7.04 10.97 -4.03
N PHE A 158 -6.71 10.44 -2.86
CA PHE A 158 -7.61 9.68 -2.03
C PHE A 158 -8.02 10.47 -0.79
N HIS A 159 -9.28 10.29 -0.40
CA HIS A 159 -9.78 10.67 0.90
C HIS A 159 -10.03 9.42 1.75
N SER A 160 -9.57 9.42 3.00
CA SER A 160 -9.88 8.37 3.97
C SER A 160 -10.43 8.98 5.26
N PRO A 161 -11.70 8.74 5.62
CA PRO A 161 -12.26 9.24 6.86
C PRO A 161 -11.81 8.42 8.07
N THR A 162 -11.16 7.27 7.90
CA THR A 162 -10.77 6.36 8.98
C THR A 162 -9.33 6.55 9.46
N THR A 163 -8.48 7.31 8.77
CA THR A 163 -7.06 7.54 9.11
C THR A 163 -6.80 8.89 9.75
N LEU A 164 -5.64 9.11 10.38
CA LEU A 164 -5.22 10.45 10.79
C LEU A 164 -5.02 11.37 9.58
N VAL A 165 -4.44 10.85 8.50
CA VAL A 165 -4.18 11.56 7.25
C VAL A 165 -5.40 11.45 6.35
N LYS A 166 -6.21 12.51 6.29
CA LYS A 166 -7.52 12.45 5.62
C LYS A 166 -7.47 12.57 4.11
N ASP A 167 -6.49 13.30 3.58
CA ASP A 167 -6.37 13.62 2.17
C ASP A 167 -4.90 13.45 1.77
N PHE A 168 -4.65 12.54 0.85
CA PHE A 168 -3.31 12.17 0.42
C PHE A 168 -3.29 11.76 -1.05
N VAL A 169 -2.13 11.92 -1.66
CA VAL A 169 -1.90 11.61 -3.07
C VAL A 169 -0.99 10.41 -3.19
N LEU A 170 -1.36 9.46 -4.05
CA LEU A 170 -0.52 8.35 -4.45
C LEU A 170 -0.01 8.58 -5.88
N ILE A 171 1.31 8.56 -6.05
CA ILE A 171 2.01 8.64 -7.34
C ILE A 171 2.56 7.25 -7.64
N GLY A 172 1.90 6.55 -8.55
CA GLY A 172 2.26 5.19 -8.94
C GLY A 172 3.26 5.22 -10.08
N GLN A 173 4.40 4.52 -9.90
CA GLN A 173 5.44 4.47 -10.92
C GLN A 173 6.10 3.09 -11.01
N HIS A 174 6.21 2.59 -12.23
CA HIS A 174 7.05 1.47 -12.64
C HIS A 174 8.12 2.02 -13.57
N THR A 175 9.36 2.19 -13.09
CA THR A 175 10.44 2.75 -13.91
C THR A 175 11.00 1.72 -14.89
N SER A 176 11.60 2.16 -16.00
CA SER A 176 12.39 1.24 -16.82
C SER A 176 13.74 0.97 -16.15
N PRO A 177 14.21 -0.28 -16.04
CA PRO A 177 15.51 -0.60 -15.46
C PRO A 177 16.68 0.16 -16.11
N LYS A 178 16.58 0.43 -17.42
CA LYS A 178 17.62 1.14 -18.19
C LYS A 178 17.72 2.63 -17.85
N THR A 179 16.63 3.22 -17.36
CA THR A 179 16.49 4.65 -17.10
C THR A 179 16.04 4.95 -15.68
N ALA A 180 16.12 3.97 -14.77
CA ALA A 180 15.61 4.03 -13.40
C ALA A 180 16.04 5.31 -12.67
N MET A 181 17.33 5.65 -12.70
CA MET A 181 17.84 6.88 -12.06
C MET A 181 17.23 8.17 -12.65
N LYS A 182 17.04 8.24 -13.97
CA LYS A 182 16.46 9.42 -14.64
C LYS A 182 14.98 9.56 -14.32
N GLU A 183 14.24 8.45 -14.41
CA GLU A 183 12.81 8.42 -14.09
C GLU A 183 12.55 8.74 -12.60
N MET A 184 13.35 8.16 -11.68
CA MET A 184 13.25 8.47 -10.26
C MET A 184 13.57 9.94 -9.95
N ASP A 185 14.57 10.53 -10.62
CA ASP A 185 14.84 11.96 -10.43
C ASP A 185 13.69 12.84 -10.94
N GLU A 186 13.09 12.47 -12.07
CA GLU A 186 11.99 13.24 -12.66
C GLU A 186 10.67 13.14 -11.86
N LEU A 187 10.49 12.11 -11.03
CA LEU A 187 9.39 12.06 -10.06
C LEU A 187 9.41 13.26 -9.08
N TYR A 188 10.57 13.88 -8.84
CA TYR A 188 10.63 15.14 -8.08
C TYR A 188 9.89 16.28 -8.81
N THR A 189 10.04 16.37 -10.14
CA THR A 189 9.32 17.34 -10.96
C THR A 189 7.82 17.06 -10.96
N VAL A 190 7.44 15.79 -11.07
CA VAL A 190 6.03 15.32 -10.97
C VAL A 190 5.43 15.75 -9.63
N PHE A 191 6.11 15.47 -8.51
CA PHE A 191 5.69 15.89 -7.18
C PHE A 191 5.43 17.40 -7.11
N LYS A 192 6.36 18.24 -7.59
CA LYS A 192 6.16 19.71 -7.60
C LYS A 192 4.94 20.13 -8.42
N GLY A 193 4.70 19.45 -9.56
CA GLY A 193 3.52 19.66 -10.39
C GLY A 193 2.22 19.35 -9.64
N ILE A 194 2.19 18.21 -8.95
CA ILE A 194 1.06 17.80 -8.09
C ILE A 194 0.83 18.79 -6.95
N TYR A 195 1.88 19.20 -6.25
CA TYR A 195 1.76 20.20 -5.19
C TYR A 195 1.20 21.53 -5.73
N LYS A 196 1.65 21.97 -6.92
CA LYS A 196 1.10 23.16 -7.57
C LYS A 196 -0.38 23.00 -7.92
N LYS A 197 -0.79 21.82 -8.40
CA LYS A 197 -2.14 21.51 -8.86
C LYS A 197 -3.15 21.41 -7.71
N TRP A 198 -2.82 20.64 -6.67
CA TRP A 198 -3.77 20.30 -5.61
C TRP A 198 -3.50 20.95 -4.26
N LYS A 199 -2.33 21.57 -4.06
CA LYS A 199 -1.92 22.17 -2.77
C LYS A 199 -1.95 21.17 -1.61
N ILE A 200 -1.56 19.92 -1.89
CA ILE A 200 -1.49 18.83 -0.92
C ILE A 200 -0.03 18.44 -0.74
N ASP A 201 0.44 18.49 0.51
CA ASP A 201 1.78 18.07 0.88
C ASP A 201 1.88 16.57 1.17
N ASN A 202 0.77 15.93 1.55
CA ASN A 202 0.68 14.50 1.90
C ASN A 202 0.76 13.63 0.64
N VAL A 203 1.99 13.30 0.23
CA VAL A 203 2.25 12.54 -0.98
C VAL A 203 2.96 11.23 -0.64
N MET A 204 2.54 10.15 -1.28
CA MET A 204 3.19 8.85 -1.28
C MET A 204 3.55 8.47 -2.72
N ILE A 205 4.82 8.20 -2.99
CA ILE A 205 5.33 7.67 -4.25
C ILE A 205 5.61 6.19 -4.03
N LEU A 206 5.07 5.32 -4.86
CA LEU A 206 5.15 3.87 -4.66
C LEU A 206 5.16 3.06 -5.96
N GLY A 207 5.80 1.89 -5.90
CA GLY A 207 5.89 0.93 -7.01
C GLY A 207 7.31 0.38 -7.21
N ASP A 208 7.47 -0.41 -8.27
CA ASP A 208 8.76 -0.90 -8.76
C ASP A 208 9.56 0.24 -9.39
N LEU A 209 10.45 0.83 -8.58
CA LEU A 209 11.31 1.92 -9.02
C LEU A 209 12.63 1.42 -9.60
N ASN A 210 12.85 0.10 -9.68
CA ASN A 210 14.15 -0.49 -10.01
C ASN A 210 15.28 0.14 -9.17
N ALA A 211 14.97 0.45 -7.92
CA ALA A 211 15.73 1.32 -7.03
C ALA A 211 16.86 0.57 -6.28
N GLY A 212 17.70 -0.19 -6.98
CA GLY A 212 18.76 -0.94 -6.32
C GLY A 212 19.63 -1.73 -7.27
N CYS A 213 20.56 -2.50 -6.69
CA CYS A 213 21.42 -3.44 -7.41
C CYS A 213 22.09 -2.81 -8.65
N GLY A 214 22.11 -3.53 -9.77
CA GLY A 214 22.78 -3.09 -11.00
C GLY A 214 22.15 -1.89 -11.69
N TYR A 215 20.95 -1.46 -11.29
CA TYR A 215 20.22 -0.37 -11.93
C TYR A 215 20.53 1.01 -11.34
N VAL A 216 21.04 1.07 -10.10
CA VAL A 216 21.37 2.32 -9.42
C VAL A 216 22.79 2.27 -8.86
N THR A 217 23.63 3.19 -9.31
CA THR A 217 25.00 3.31 -8.81
C THR A 217 25.06 4.13 -7.51
N ILE A 218 26.09 3.92 -6.68
CA ILE A 218 26.31 4.71 -5.46
C ILE A 218 26.38 6.22 -5.76
N LYS A 219 27.05 6.61 -6.85
CA LYS A 219 27.11 8.01 -7.29
C LYS A 219 25.74 8.50 -7.78
N GLY A 220 25.01 7.64 -8.50
CA GLY A 220 23.67 7.92 -9.00
C GLY A 220 22.67 8.26 -7.90
N TRP A 221 22.74 7.56 -6.76
CA TRP A 221 21.88 7.85 -5.61
C TRP A 221 21.97 9.30 -5.12
N LYS A 222 23.17 9.89 -5.14
CA LYS A 222 23.37 11.29 -4.74
C LYS A 222 22.77 12.30 -5.71
N ALA A 223 22.58 11.90 -6.97
CA ALA A 223 22.03 12.75 -8.02
C ALA A 223 20.50 12.72 -8.08
N VAL A 224 19.85 11.69 -7.55
CA VAL A 224 18.38 11.58 -7.50
C VAL A 224 17.82 12.53 -6.44
N ARG A 225 17.09 13.57 -6.85
CA ARG A 225 16.53 14.58 -5.94
C ARG A 225 15.59 13.98 -4.88
N LEU A 226 14.77 12.99 -5.24
CA LEU A 226 13.94 12.27 -4.26
C LEU A 226 14.75 11.60 -3.14
N ARG A 227 16.02 11.28 -3.38
CA ARG A 227 16.89 10.63 -2.39
C ARG A 227 17.71 11.62 -1.58
N SER A 228 18.19 12.69 -2.23
CA SER A 228 19.04 13.69 -1.58
C SER A 228 18.25 14.74 -0.79
N ASP A 229 16.97 14.96 -1.11
CA ASP A 229 16.10 15.87 -0.38
C ASP A 229 15.53 15.18 0.89
N PRO A 230 15.88 15.65 2.10
CA PRO A 230 15.47 15.00 3.36
C PRO A 230 13.97 15.14 3.67
N SER A 231 13.22 15.95 2.92
CA SER A 231 11.77 16.01 3.04
C SER A 231 11.06 14.76 2.52
N PHE A 232 11.76 13.94 1.72
CA PHE A 232 11.29 12.65 1.23
C PHE A 232 11.82 11.52 2.11
N ARG A 233 10.92 10.82 2.78
CA ARG A 233 11.26 9.67 3.62
C ARG A 233 11.05 8.39 2.84
N TRP A 234 12.15 7.68 2.57
CA TRP A 234 12.13 6.34 2.00
C TRP A 234 11.80 5.35 3.10
N LEU A 235 10.63 4.71 3.01
CA LEU A 235 10.12 3.80 4.04
C LEU A 235 10.61 2.36 3.84
N ILE A 236 10.81 1.95 2.59
CA ILE A 236 11.47 0.68 2.26
C ILE A 236 12.98 0.94 2.16
N GLY A 237 13.74 0.34 3.08
CA GLY A 237 15.20 0.47 3.18
C GLY A 237 15.95 -0.16 2.00
N ASP A 238 17.22 0.23 1.84
CA ASP A 238 18.08 -0.33 0.78
C ASP A 238 18.54 -1.76 1.05
N ASP A 239 18.42 -2.21 2.29
CA ASP A 239 18.75 -3.55 2.80
C ASP A 239 17.57 -4.53 2.72
N GLN A 240 16.39 -4.05 2.31
CA GLN A 240 15.21 -4.88 2.15
C GLN A 240 15.25 -5.63 0.82
N ASP A 241 14.71 -6.85 0.81
CA ASP A 241 14.56 -7.63 -0.42
C ASP A 241 13.12 -7.57 -0.91
N THR A 242 12.92 -7.02 -2.09
CA THR A 242 11.60 -6.97 -2.73
C THR A 242 11.47 -7.97 -3.87
N THR A 243 12.41 -8.90 -3.99
CA THR A 243 12.45 -9.89 -5.08
C THR A 243 12.18 -11.31 -4.60
N VAL A 244 11.47 -12.10 -5.40
CA VAL A 244 11.08 -13.48 -5.05
C VAL A 244 12.23 -14.46 -5.22
N ARG A 245 13.15 -14.20 -6.17
CA ARG A 245 14.24 -15.12 -6.48
C ARG A 245 15.27 -15.13 -5.36
N GLN A 246 15.59 -16.30 -4.83
CA GLN A 246 16.58 -16.47 -3.75
C GLN A 246 17.98 -15.99 -4.13
N LYS A 247 18.29 -15.98 -5.43
CA LYS A 247 19.59 -15.53 -5.96
C LYS A 247 19.70 -14.02 -6.13
N THR A 248 18.62 -13.27 -5.93
CA THR A 248 18.61 -11.81 -5.95
C THR A 248 18.37 -11.30 -4.54
N HIS A 249 18.86 -10.10 -4.26
CA HIS A 249 18.62 -9.40 -3.00
C HIS A 249 18.61 -7.90 -3.30
N CYS A 250 17.44 -7.39 -3.70
CA CYS A 250 17.32 -6.06 -4.28
C CYS A 250 16.08 -5.33 -3.76
N ALA A 251 16.27 -4.09 -3.29
CA ALA A 251 15.20 -3.17 -2.91
C ALA A 251 14.67 -2.40 -4.14
N TYR A 252 14.08 -3.10 -5.12
CA TYR A 252 13.57 -2.46 -6.33
C TYR A 252 12.30 -1.66 -6.08
N ASP A 253 11.38 -2.25 -5.32
CA ASP A 253 10.08 -1.69 -4.99
C ASP A 253 10.19 -0.77 -3.77
N ARG A 254 9.58 0.40 -3.85
CA ARG A 254 9.75 1.45 -2.83
C ARG A 254 8.42 2.06 -2.43
N ILE A 255 8.42 2.58 -1.21
CA ILE A 255 7.41 3.50 -0.71
C ILE A 255 8.16 4.71 -0.17
N ILE A 256 7.85 5.90 -0.69
CA ILE A 256 8.49 7.16 -0.33
C ILE A 256 7.37 8.13 0.06
N VAL A 257 7.49 8.80 1.20
CA VAL A 257 6.48 9.77 1.66
C VAL A 257 7.07 11.17 1.79
N HIS A 258 6.27 12.18 1.45
CA HIS A 258 6.55 13.59 1.67
C HIS A 258 5.38 14.22 2.41
N GLY A 259 5.65 15.19 3.30
CA GLY A 259 4.66 15.90 4.09
C GLY A 259 4.65 15.46 5.56
N ARG A 260 4.54 16.42 6.48
CA ARG A 260 4.67 16.17 7.93
C ARG A 260 3.54 15.29 8.48
N GLU A 261 2.31 15.51 8.00
CA GLU A 261 1.13 14.78 8.47
C GLU A 261 1.19 13.32 8.02
N ILE A 262 1.40 13.03 6.73
CA ILE A 262 1.56 11.63 6.26
C ILE A 262 2.77 10.94 6.90
N THR A 263 3.89 11.64 7.05
CA THR A 263 5.09 11.16 7.75
C THR A 263 4.79 10.71 9.18
N SER A 264 3.99 11.49 9.91
CA SER A 264 3.60 11.19 11.31
C SER A 264 2.45 10.17 11.38
N GLY A 265 1.66 10.11 10.32
CA GLY A 265 0.53 9.21 10.13
C GLY A 265 0.93 7.77 9.80
N VAL A 266 2.16 7.51 9.35
CA VAL A 266 2.67 6.14 9.17
C VAL A 266 2.80 5.44 10.52
N VAL A 267 2.35 4.19 10.60
CA VAL A 267 2.60 3.29 11.73
C VAL A 267 4.08 2.90 11.71
N SER A 268 4.80 3.20 12.78
CA SER A 268 6.24 2.92 12.87
C SER A 268 6.54 1.44 12.69
N GLY A 269 7.48 1.11 11.80
CA GLY A 269 7.88 -0.27 11.51
C GLY A 269 6.91 -1.06 10.62
N SER A 270 5.81 -0.46 10.15
CA SER A 270 4.86 -1.16 9.27
C SER A 270 5.31 -1.29 7.82
N ALA A 271 6.27 -0.47 7.38
CA ALA A 271 6.72 -0.47 6.00
C ALA A 271 7.70 -1.62 5.73
N GLN A 272 7.30 -2.59 4.91
CA GLN A 272 8.09 -3.79 4.63
C GLN A 272 7.65 -4.47 3.33
N PRO A 273 8.50 -5.33 2.73
CA PRO A 273 8.08 -6.29 1.71
C PRO A 273 7.20 -7.38 2.34
N PHE A 274 6.12 -7.76 1.66
CA PHE A 274 5.30 -8.91 2.02
C PHE A 274 5.80 -10.16 1.30
N ASN A 275 6.61 -10.96 1.98
CA ASN A 275 7.10 -12.24 1.47
C ASN A 275 5.97 -13.28 1.43
N PHE A 276 5.15 -13.24 0.37
CA PHE A 276 4.02 -14.17 0.17
C PHE A 276 4.47 -15.61 -0.05
N ARG A 277 5.72 -15.81 -0.50
CA ARG A 277 6.31 -17.15 -0.64
C ARG A 277 6.40 -17.83 0.71
N GLU A 278 6.99 -17.16 1.70
CA GLU A 278 7.09 -17.67 3.06
C GLU A 278 5.72 -17.73 3.75
N SER A 279 4.95 -16.65 3.63
CA SER A 279 3.64 -16.52 4.30
C SER A 279 2.61 -17.56 3.85
N PHE A 280 2.70 -18.02 2.60
CA PHE A 280 1.80 -19.04 2.04
C PHE A 280 2.49 -20.39 1.80
N HIS A 281 3.71 -20.58 2.34
CA HIS A 281 4.48 -21.82 2.24
C HIS A 281 4.67 -22.33 0.80
N LEU A 282 4.94 -21.42 -0.12
CA LEU A 282 5.17 -21.72 -1.54
C LEU A 282 6.62 -22.09 -1.80
N THR A 283 6.83 -22.99 -2.76
CA THR A 283 8.14 -23.13 -3.39
C THR A 283 8.51 -21.87 -4.18
N GLU A 284 9.80 -21.66 -4.48
CA GLU A 284 10.22 -20.53 -5.33
C GLU A 284 9.53 -20.59 -6.71
N ALA A 285 9.41 -21.77 -7.30
CA ALA A 285 8.76 -21.97 -8.59
C ALA A 285 7.28 -21.52 -8.57
N GLU A 286 6.53 -21.92 -7.54
CA GLU A 286 5.13 -21.52 -7.39
C GLU A 286 4.98 -20.02 -7.14
N ALA A 287 5.89 -19.43 -6.36
CA ALA A 287 5.87 -17.99 -6.13
C ALA A 287 6.15 -17.21 -7.41
N LEU A 288 7.09 -17.68 -8.24
CA LEU A 288 7.42 -17.09 -9.53
C LEU A 288 6.30 -17.21 -10.58
N GLU A 289 5.37 -18.15 -10.43
CA GLU A 289 4.14 -18.15 -11.24
C GLU A 289 3.27 -16.93 -10.94
N VAL A 290 3.28 -16.45 -9.69
CA VAL A 290 2.53 -15.27 -9.24
C VAL A 290 3.25 -13.98 -9.66
N SER A 291 4.49 -13.78 -9.22
CA SER A 291 5.34 -12.65 -9.62
C SER A 291 6.79 -12.93 -9.26
N ASP A 292 7.73 -12.18 -9.84
CA ASP A 292 9.13 -12.12 -9.41
C ASP A 292 9.43 -11.00 -8.40
N HIS A 293 8.42 -10.19 -8.05
CA HIS A 293 8.47 -9.18 -7.00
C HIS A 293 7.61 -9.56 -5.80
N PHE A 294 7.96 -9.09 -4.60
CA PHE A 294 7.07 -9.05 -3.45
C PHE A 294 6.32 -7.71 -3.42
N PRO A 295 5.04 -7.68 -2.99
CA PRO A 295 4.40 -6.42 -2.66
C PRO A 295 5.19 -5.68 -1.58
N VAL A 296 5.31 -4.36 -1.69
CA VAL A 296 5.71 -3.51 -0.56
C VAL A 296 4.46 -2.93 0.08
N GLU A 297 4.37 -2.98 1.41
CA GLU A 297 3.22 -2.53 2.19
C GLU A 297 3.60 -1.49 3.23
N VAL A 298 2.64 -0.65 3.65
CA VAL A 298 2.75 0.30 4.76
C VAL A 298 1.38 0.55 5.38
N ASP A 299 1.34 0.82 6.68
CA ASP A 299 0.09 1.13 7.39
C ASP A 299 0.00 2.61 7.78
N LEU A 300 -1.16 3.22 7.54
CA LEU A 300 -1.52 4.54 8.07
C LEU A 300 -2.35 4.40 9.35
N LYS A 301 -2.00 5.20 10.36
CA LYS A 301 -2.64 5.22 11.68
C LYS A 301 -4.14 5.54 11.57
N PRO A 302 -4.98 4.82 12.31
CA PRO A 302 -6.41 5.09 12.36
C PRO A 302 -6.70 6.40 13.10
N ASN A 303 -7.87 6.99 12.83
CA ASN A 303 -8.46 8.06 13.62
C ASN A 303 -9.52 7.48 14.55
N HIS A 304 -9.13 7.21 15.79
CA HIS A 304 -9.99 6.61 16.82
C HIS A 304 -11.30 7.37 17.06
N ARG A 305 -11.35 8.70 16.85
CA ARG A 305 -12.58 9.50 17.07
C ARG A 305 -13.65 9.30 15.99
N TYR A 306 -13.24 8.97 14.76
CA TYR A 306 -14.18 8.72 13.67
C TYR A 306 -14.89 7.37 13.86
N LEU A 307 -14.13 6.32 14.19
CA LEU A 307 -14.65 4.97 14.34
C LEU A 307 -15.65 4.87 15.51
N LEU A 308 -15.36 5.49 16.66
CA LEU A 308 -16.27 5.52 17.82
C LEU A 308 -17.63 6.20 17.54
N ARG A 309 -17.73 7.10 16.54
CA ARG A 309 -18.98 7.79 16.19
C ARG A 309 -19.84 7.03 15.19
N HIS A 310 -19.27 6.02 14.53
CA HIS A 310 -19.91 5.30 13.44
C HIS A 310 -20.02 3.78 13.69
N GLU A 311 -19.53 3.30 14.84
CA GLU A 311 -19.75 1.94 15.37
C GLU A 311 -20.88 1.87 16.42
N LEU A 312 -21.53 3.01 16.73
CA LEU A 312 -22.72 3.14 17.58
C LEU A 312 -23.95 3.54 16.74
#